data_AF-A0A180FEU2-F1
#
_entry.id   AF-A0A180FEU2-F1
#
_cell.length_a   1.000
_cell.length_b   1.000
_cell.length_c   1.000
_cell.angle_alpha   90.00
_cell.angle_beta   90.00
_cell.angle_gamma   90.00
#
_symmetry.space_group_name_H-M   'P 1'
#
loop_
_entity.id
_entity.type
_entity.pdbx_description
1 polymer ?
#
loop_
_entity_poly.entity_id
_entity_poly.type
_entity_poly.pdbx_seq_one_letter_code
_entity_poly.pdbx_strand_id
1 'polypeptide(L)' 'MERLILSGRAFIDNNVINRHCFKNVVMKIDHMGNTKPTKQFEEKKIDGVISMLMALGIYLSNPHYSVSIY' A
#
# COMPACT_ATOMS: atom_id res chain seq x y z
N MET A 1 1.09 -4.79 3.22
CA MET A 1 -0.31 -4.41 2.89
C MET A 1 -1.15 -5.62 2.51
N GLU A 2 -0.79 -6.37 1.46
CA GLU A 2 -1.53 -7.56 1.00
C GLU A 2 -1.94 -8.52 2.14
N ARG A 3 -0.98 -8.95 2.98
CA ARG A 3 -1.25 -9.80 4.15
C ARG A 3 -2.29 -9.23 5.13
N LEU A 4 -2.35 -7.90 5.30
CA LEU A 4 -3.33 -7.27 6.20
C LEU A 4 -4.73 -7.31 5.59
N ILE A 5 -4.84 -7.07 4.29
CA ILE A 5 -6.09 -7.16 3.53
C ILE A 5 -6.60 -8.60 3.55
N LEU A 6 -5.75 -9.57 3.22
CA LEU A 6 -6.11 -11.00 3.22
C LEU A 6 -6.45 -11.55 4.60
N SER A 7 -5.88 -10.99 5.67
CA SER A 7 -6.23 -11.36 7.05
C SER A 7 -7.47 -10.64 7.60
N GLY A 8 -8.15 -9.83 6.78
CA GLY A 8 -9.34 -9.08 7.21
C GLY A 8 -9.07 -7.95 8.21
N ARG A 9 -7.79 -7.60 8.44
CA ARG A 9 -7.37 -6.56 9.40
C ARG A 9 -7.19 -5.19 8.77
N ALA A 10 -7.27 -5.09 7.45
CA ALA A 10 -7.30 -3.83 6.72
C ALA A 10 -8.46 -3.87 5.72
N PHE A 11 -9.31 -2.84 5.77
CA PHE A 11 -10.41 -2.65 4.85
C PHE A 11 -10.15 -1.42 3.99
N ILE A 12 -10.47 -1.51 2.71
CA ILE A 12 -10.36 -0.41 1.75
C ILE A 12 -11.75 -0.21 1.19
N ASP A 13 -12.26 1.02 1.31
CA ASP A 13 -13.58 1.35 0.80
C ASP A 13 -13.70 1.07 -0.69
N ASN A 14 -14.90 0.65 -1.10
CA ASN A 14 -15.22 0.34 -2.49
C ASN A 14 -15.31 1.61 -3.33
N ASN A 15 -14.16 2.20 -3.62
CA ASN A 15 -14.00 3.39 -4.44
C ASN A 15 -13.43 3.00 -5.82
N VAL A 16 -14.08 3.48 -6.89
CA VAL A 16 -13.70 3.20 -8.28
C VAL A 16 -12.27 3.65 -8.59
N ILE A 17 -11.82 4.77 -8.00
CA ILE A 17 -10.46 5.31 -8.17
C ILE A 17 -9.44 4.36 -7.54
N ASN A 18 -9.70 3.88 -6.31
CA ASN A 18 -8.81 2.92 -5.64
C ASN A 18 -8.72 1.62 -6.44
N ARG A 19 -9.87 1.10 -6.90
CA ARG A 19 -9.92 -0.10 -7.75
C ARG A 19 -9.12 0.08 -9.04
N HIS A 20 -9.23 1.23 -9.70
CA HIS A 20 -8.43 1.55 -10.87
C HIS A 20 -6.94 1.56 -10.55
N CYS A 21 -6.53 2.19 -9.44
CA CYS A 21 -5.12 2.22 -9.03
C CYS A 21 -4.57 0.82 -8.73
N PHE A 22 -5.31 -0.02 -7.99
CA PHE A 22 -4.92 -1.40 -7.71
C PHE A 22 -4.87 -2.29 -8.95
N LYS A 23 -5.72 -2.05 -9.95
CA LYS A 23 -5.68 -2.79 -11.23
C LYS A 23 -4.42 -2.46 -12.05
N ASN A 24 -3.88 -1.27 -11.89
CA ASN A 24 -2.77 -0.77 -12.72
C ASN A 24 -1.38 -0.92 -12.08
N VAL A 25 -1.32 -1.14 -10.77
CA VAL A 25 -0.04 -1.30 -10.08
C VAL A 25 0.55 -2.67 -10.38
N VAL A 26 1.84 -2.68 -10.70
CA VAL A 26 2.64 -3.88 -10.93
C VAL A 26 3.94 -3.78 -10.13
N MET A 27 4.49 -4.91 -9.70
CA MET A 27 5.81 -4.93 -9.06
C MET A 27 6.88 -5.12 -10.12
N LYS A 28 7.90 -4.26 -10.12
CA LYS A 28 9.05 -4.37 -11.02
C LYS A 28 10.33 -4.49 -10.21
N ILE A 29 11.15 -5.47 -10.58
CA ILE A 29 12.51 -5.64 -10.07
C ILE A 29 13.43 -4.76 -10.91
N ASP A 30 14.25 -3.94 -10.27
CA ASP A 30 15.28 -3.17 -10.97
C ASP A 30 16.59 -3.94 -11.13
N HIS A 31 17.52 -3.37 -11.89
CA HIS A 31 18.83 -3.97 -12.14
C HIS A 31 19.65 -4.22 -10.86
N MET A 32 19.32 -3.55 -9.76
CA MET A 32 19.98 -3.70 -8.47
C MET A 32 19.25 -4.70 -7.54
N GLY A 33 18.23 -5.39 -8.06
CA GLY A 33 17.46 -6.40 -7.33
C GLY A 33 16.37 -5.82 -6.42
N ASN A 34 16.18 -4.49 -6.37
CA ASN A 34 15.12 -3.91 -5.57
C ASN A 34 13.78 -4.07 -6.26
N THR A 35 12.75 -4.42 -5.50
CA THR A 35 11.38 -4.52 -6.00
C THR A 35 10.60 -3.26 -5.63
N LYS A 36 10.06 -2.57 -6.64
CA LYS A 36 9.27 -1.35 -6.46
C LYS A 36 7.91 -1.43 -7.16
N PRO A 37 6.85 -0.89 -6.54
CA PRO A 37 5.56 -0.75 -7.20
C PRO A 37 5.70 0.29 -8.32
N THR A 38 5.15 -0.02 -9.49
CA THR A 38 5.17 0.85 -10.67
C THR A 38 3.90 0.66 -11.50
N LYS A 39 3.77 1.45 -12.56
CA LYS A 39 2.69 1.35 -13.55
C LYS A 39 3.24 0.72 -14.83
N GLN A 40 2.43 -0.09 -15.50
CA GLN A 40 2.84 -0.71 -16.77
C GLN A 40 2.90 0.31 -17.92
N PHE A 41 1.99 1.28 -17.91
CA PHE A 41 1.91 2.35 -18.90
C PHE A 41 1.85 3.72 -18.22
N GLU A 42 2.39 4.74 -18.87
CA GLU A 42 2.60 6.04 -18.25
C GLU A 42 1.30 6.81 -17.95
N GLU A 43 0.26 6.60 -18.75
CA GLU A 43 -1.05 7.21 -18.56
C GLU A 43 -1.82 6.63 -17.37
N LYS A 44 -1.39 5.48 -16.83
CA LYS A 44 -2.04 4.86 -15.67
C LYS A 44 -1.68 5.60 -14.38
N LYS A 45 -2.62 5.57 -13.44
CA LYS A 45 -2.48 6.15 -12.10
C LYS A 45 -2.44 5.04 -11.06
N ILE A 46 -1.54 5.20 -10.10
CA ILE A 46 -1.33 4.27 -8.97
C ILE A 46 -1.23 5.03 -7.64
N ASP A 47 -1.50 6.34 -7.65
CA ASP A 47 -1.29 7.25 -6.53
C ASP A 47 -2.03 6.79 -5.27
N GLY A 48 -3.25 6.24 -5.42
CA GLY A 48 -3.99 5.67 -4.29
C GLY A 48 -3.25 4.52 -3.61
N VAL A 49 -2.63 3.61 -4.37
CA VAL A 49 -1.84 2.50 -3.83
C VAL A 49 -0.59 3.00 -3.12
N ILE A 50 0.14 3.96 -3.74
CA ILE A 50 1.35 4.54 -3.15
C ILE A 50 1.03 5.28 -1.84
N SER A 51 -0.02 6.09 -1.82
CA SER A 51 -0.49 6.81 -0.62
C SER A 51 -0.83 5.84 0.52
N MET A 52 -1.57 4.77 0.23
CA MET A 52 -1.90 3.75 1.25
C MET A 52 -0.65 3.00 1.74
N LEU A 53 0.33 2.72 0.86
CA LEU A 53 1.58 2.08 1.25
C LEU A 53 2.42 2.98 2.16
N MET A 54 2.53 4.27 1.84
CA MET A 54 3.22 5.25 2.68
C MET A 54 2.54 5.41 4.03
N ALA A 55 1.21 5.55 4.05
CA ALA A 55 0.42 5.65 5.28
C ALA A 55 0.62 4.40 6.18
N LEU A 56 0.59 3.20 5.59
CA LEU A 56 0.86 1.96 6.32
C LEU A 56 2.31 1.90 6.84
N GLY A 57 3.28 2.35 6.03
CA GLY A 57 4.68 2.40 6.44
C GLY A 57 4.86 3.28 7.68
N ILE A 58 4.29 4.48 7.68
CA ILE A 58 4.30 5.37 8.85
C ILE A 58 3.58 4.73 10.04
N TYR A 59 2.40 4.13 9.83
CA TYR A 59 1.65 3.47 10.89
C TYR A 59 2.46 2.37 11.60
N LEU A 60 3.25 1.60 10.84
CA LEU A 60 4.08 0.52 11.38
C LEU A 60 5.40 1.00 12.00
N SER A 61 5.97 2.10 11.51
CA SER A 61 7.23 2.65 12.01
C SER A 61 7.07 3.44 13.31
N ASN A 62 5.85 3.90 13.63
CA ASN A 62 5.60 4.59 14.88
C ASN A 62 5.33 3.57 16.01
N PRO A 63 6.07 3.59 17.13
CA PRO A 63 5.74 2.78 18.29
C PRO A 63 4.41 3.25 18.87
N HIS A 64 3.41 2.38 18.87
CA HIS A 64 2.16 2.62 19.58
C HIS A 64 2.40 2.32 21.05
N TYR A 65 2.70 3.35 21.85
CA TYR A 65 2.77 3.20 23.30
C TYR A 65 1.38 2.79 23.82
N SER A 66 1.26 1.55 24.29
CA SER A 66 0.14 1.18 25.16
C SER A 66 0.38 1.87 26.49
N VAL A 67 -0.37 2.94 26.77
CA VAL A 67 -0.46 3.48 28.13
C VAL A 67 -1.27 2.47 28.95
N SER A 68 -0.58 1.50 29.53
CA SER A 68 -1.11 0.69 30.63
C SER A 68 -0.82 1.44 31.92
N ILE A 69 -1.81 2.20 32.40
CA ILE A 69 -1.82 2.75 33.76
C ILE A 69 -2.36 1.65 34.69
N TYR A 70 -1.48 1.17 35.58
CA TYR A 70 -1.78 0.20 36.63
C TYR A 70 -2.37 0.89 37.85
#